data_AF-A0A8D8XX44-F1
#
_entry.id   AF-A0A8D8XX44-F1
#
_cell.length_a   1.000
_cell.length_b   1.000
_cell.length_c   1.000
_cell.angle_alpha   90.00
_cell.angle_beta   90.00
_cell.angle_gamma   90.00
#
_symmetry.space_group_name_H-M   'P 1'
#
loop_
_entity.id
_entity.type
_entity.pdbx_description
1 polymer ?
#
loop_
_entity_poly.entity_id
_entity_poly.type
_entity_poly.pdbx_seq_one_letter_code
_entity_poly.pdbx_strand_id
1 'polypeptide(L)'
;MLIHRMVEFVVREGPMFEAMIMNKEISNSMYRFLFENQSPAHIYYRWKMYSLLQGDQPKEWRTNDFRMFEGGSVWRPPPMNLFTQGMSDELVEEELESKTKGTLSNSQRARLEDFLRNLTPERVKIAEAMVFCMEHSDAAEEICECIMESLSNETTLLHKKIARLYLVSDILHNCGIKITNASYYRRGFESRLFQIFTEMHTTFLRLESRLKAEGLRTRVMQVFRAWEDWAVYPKEFLIKLQNVFLGLSDALPLPGVNNGNGDDEDLDGAPLSDVDGEDLDGVPLDGAALMKSMSRLPGHATISAPDEDDIDGVPCTYTIGYRDFRAASFAILVR
;
A
#
# COMPACT_ATOMS: atom_id res chain seq x y z
N MET A 1 -34.86 21.50 -11.85
CA MET A 1 -33.77 22.24 -11.17
C MET A 1 -34.01 23.76 -11.08
N LEU A 2 -34.52 24.44 -12.12
CA LEU A 2 -34.71 25.91 -12.08
C LEU A 2 -35.68 26.40 -10.98
N ILE A 3 -36.88 25.82 -10.90
CA ILE A 3 -37.88 26.22 -9.90
C ILE A 3 -37.36 26.02 -8.47
N HIS A 4 -36.63 24.92 -8.20
CA HIS A 4 -36.05 24.66 -6.89
C HIS A 4 -35.03 25.72 -6.47
N ARG A 5 -34.14 26.12 -7.39
CA ARG A 5 -33.18 27.20 -7.15
C ARG A 5 -33.86 28.53 -6.93
N MET A 6 -34.90 28.84 -7.71
CA MET A 6 -35.69 30.05 -7.52
C MET A 6 -36.31 30.10 -6.12
N VAL A 7 -36.95 29.00 -5.67
CA VAL A 7 -37.52 28.93 -4.32
C VAL A 7 -36.46 29.09 -3.24
N GLU A 8 -35.30 28.43 -3.37
CA GLU A 8 -34.18 28.55 -2.41
C GLU A 8 -33.76 30.01 -2.21
N PHE A 9 -33.58 30.76 -3.30
CA PHE A 9 -33.22 32.17 -3.22
C PHE A 9 -34.37 33.05 -2.72
N VAL A 10 -35.62 32.80 -3.12
CA VAL A 10 -36.76 33.60 -2.64
C VAL A 10 -37.01 33.40 -1.14
N VAL A 11 -36.85 32.17 -0.63
CA VAL A 11 -36.96 31.89 0.81
C VAL A 11 -35.84 32.58 1.59
N ARG A 12 -34.62 32.65 1.05
CA ARG A 12 -33.47 33.27 1.70
C ARG A 12 -33.44 34.80 1.62
N GLU A 13 -33.73 35.36 0.44
CA GLU A 13 -33.60 36.79 0.14
C GLU A 13 -34.94 37.54 0.20
N GLY A 14 -36.06 36.82 0.28
CA GLY A 14 -37.39 37.38 0.39
C GLY A 14 -38.05 37.78 -0.95
N PRO A 15 -39.28 38.33 -0.91
CA PRO A 15 -40.10 38.60 -2.10
C PRO A 15 -39.54 39.71 -3.01
N MET A 16 -38.64 40.55 -2.50
CA MET A 16 -37.96 41.55 -3.35
C MET A 16 -37.07 40.88 -4.40
N PHE A 17 -36.46 39.74 -4.06
CA PHE A 17 -35.67 38.95 -5.00
C PHE A 17 -36.56 38.37 -6.12
N GLU A 18 -37.74 37.87 -5.76
CA GLU A 18 -38.72 37.38 -6.74
C GLU A 18 -39.10 38.46 -7.75
N ALA A 19 -39.49 39.66 -7.26
CA ALA A 19 -39.85 40.78 -8.11
C ALA A 19 -38.69 41.24 -9.02
N MET A 20 -37.46 41.21 -8.52
CA MET A 20 -36.27 41.53 -9.31
C MET A 20 -36.08 40.55 -10.48
N ILE A 21 -36.20 39.25 -10.22
CA ILE A 21 -36.07 38.22 -11.25
C ILE A 21 -37.23 38.30 -12.25
N MET A 22 -38.46 38.56 -11.79
CA MET A 22 -39.60 38.77 -12.69
C MET A 22 -39.36 39.93 -13.67
N ASN A 23 -38.86 41.07 -13.20
CA ASN A 23 -38.57 42.20 -14.08
C ASN A 23 -37.40 41.90 -15.05
N LYS A 24 -36.36 41.21 -14.56
CA LYS A 24 -35.17 40.90 -15.36
C LYS A 24 -35.44 39.85 -16.45
N GLU A 25 -36.24 38.84 -16.14
CA GLU A 25 -36.43 37.64 -16.98
C GLU A 25 -37.81 37.62 -17.67
N ILE A 26 -38.46 38.78 -17.84
CA ILE A 26 -39.82 38.89 -18.39
C ILE A 26 -39.99 38.27 -19.79
N SER A 27 -38.94 38.32 -20.62
CA SER A 27 -38.94 37.75 -21.97
C SER A 27 -38.45 36.30 -22.03
N ASN A 28 -38.00 35.73 -20.91
CA ASN A 28 -37.40 34.41 -20.86
C ASN A 28 -38.47 33.34 -20.62
N SER A 29 -38.63 32.44 -21.58
CA SER A 29 -39.61 31.34 -21.51
C SER A 29 -39.37 30.39 -20.33
N MET A 30 -38.13 30.29 -19.83
CA MET A 30 -37.78 29.45 -18.67
C MET A 30 -38.36 29.98 -17.35
N TYR A 31 -38.55 31.30 -17.23
CA TYR A 31 -39.13 31.97 -16.05
C TYR A 31 -40.62 32.25 -16.18
N ARG A 32 -41.25 31.77 -17.26
CA ARG A 32 -42.68 31.97 -17.54
C ARG A 32 -43.60 31.55 -16.39
N PHE A 33 -43.17 30.55 -15.61
CA PHE A 33 -43.91 30.11 -14.42
C PHE A 33 -44.07 31.19 -13.35
N LEU A 34 -43.27 32.25 -13.32
CA LEU A 34 -43.46 33.37 -12.38
C LEU A 34 -44.67 34.26 -12.76
N PHE A 35 -45.15 34.18 -14.00
CA PHE A 35 -46.24 35.02 -14.51
C PHE A 35 -47.55 34.25 -14.71
N GLU A 36 -47.47 32.95 -15.01
CA GLU A 36 -48.63 32.12 -15.32
C GLU A 36 -49.17 31.38 -14.08
N ASN A 37 -50.01 32.07 -13.31
CA ASN A 37 -50.50 31.59 -12.01
C ASN A 37 -51.27 30.26 -12.05
N GLN A 38 -51.86 29.93 -13.20
CA GLN A 38 -52.65 28.71 -13.40
C GLN A 38 -51.81 27.54 -13.96
N SER A 39 -50.54 27.77 -14.30
CA SER A 39 -49.68 26.73 -14.85
C SER A 39 -49.32 25.69 -13.78
N PRO A 40 -49.18 24.41 -14.14
CA PRO A 40 -48.69 23.38 -13.20
C PRO A 40 -47.35 23.74 -12.56
N ALA A 41 -46.47 24.43 -13.31
CA ALA A 41 -45.18 24.89 -12.83
C ALA A 41 -45.31 25.96 -11.73
N HIS A 42 -46.22 26.92 -11.88
CA HIS A 42 -46.48 27.93 -10.85
C HIS A 42 -47.15 27.34 -9.60
N ILE A 43 -48.10 26.41 -9.80
CA ILE A 43 -48.75 25.69 -8.71
C ILE A 43 -47.69 24.93 -7.88
N TYR A 44 -46.78 24.23 -8.57
CA TYR A 44 -45.65 23.54 -7.93
C TYR A 44 -44.71 24.51 -7.20
N TYR A 45 -44.37 25.63 -7.82
CA TYR A 45 -43.54 26.68 -7.22
C TYR A 45 -44.14 27.21 -5.91
N ARG A 46 -45.43 27.57 -5.90
CA ARG A 46 -46.13 28.05 -4.70
C ARG A 46 -46.20 27.00 -3.61
N TRP A 47 -46.51 25.76 -3.98
CA TRP A 47 -46.51 24.64 -3.03
C TRP A 47 -45.12 24.44 -2.41
N LYS A 48 -44.06 24.43 -3.22
CA LYS A 48 -42.70 24.18 -2.72
C LYS A 48 -42.19 25.32 -1.85
N MET A 49 -42.52 26.56 -2.19
CA MET A 49 -42.25 27.73 -1.35
C MET A 49 -42.96 27.62 0.00
N TYR A 50 -44.25 27.29 0.00
CA TYR A 50 -45.01 27.09 1.24
C TYR A 50 -44.43 25.97 2.10
N SER A 51 -44.13 24.81 1.49
CA SER A 51 -43.56 23.65 2.17
C SER A 51 -42.26 24.01 2.92
N LEU A 52 -41.31 24.69 2.24
CA LEU A 52 -40.07 25.12 2.89
C LEU A 52 -40.30 26.19 3.98
N LEU A 53 -41.22 27.13 3.77
CA LEU A 53 -41.55 28.15 4.78
C LEU A 53 -42.22 27.56 6.02
N GLN A 54 -42.88 26.41 5.92
CA GLN A 54 -43.43 25.65 7.04
C GLN A 54 -42.41 24.72 7.73
N GLY A 55 -41.15 24.73 7.27
CA GLY A 55 -40.07 23.96 7.86
C GLY A 55 -39.87 22.55 7.29
N ASP A 56 -40.49 22.22 6.15
CA ASP A 56 -40.19 20.97 5.45
C ASP A 56 -38.78 21.04 4.80
N GLN A 57 -38.19 19.86 4.53
CA GLN A 57 -36.90 19.76 3.87
C GLN A 57 -37.04 19.84 2.33
N PRO A 58 -35.96 20.17 1.60
CA PRO A 58 -35.98 20.18 0.13
C PRO A 58 -36.39 18.84 -0.49
N LYS A 59 -36.08 17.71 0.15
CA LYS A 59 -36.36 16.35 -0.34
C LYS A 59 -37.45 15.60 0.44
N GLU A 60 -37.93 16.13 1.56
CA GLU A 60 -38.90 15.48 2.43
C GLU A 60 -39.94 16.50 2.89
N TRP A 61 -41.23 16.18 2.74
CA TRP A 61 -42.33 17.10 3.03
C TRP A 61 -43.55 16.37 3.57
N ARG A 62 -44.41 17.12 4.28
CA ARG A 62 -45.68 16.59 4.80
C ARG A 62 -46.61 16.25 3.64
N THR A 63 -47.27 15.09 3.72
CA THR A 63 -48.18 14.58 2.68
C THR A 63 -49.66 14.79 3.00
N ASN A 64 -49.98 15.24 4.21
CA ASN A 64 -51.36 15.54 4.60
C ASN A 64 -51.91 16.76 3.84
N ASP A 65 -53.19 16.69 3.49
CA ASP A 65 -53.93 17.81 2.91
C ASP A 65 -53.89 19.03 3.83
N PHE A 66 -53.68 20.20 3.25
CA PHE A 66 -53.57 21.45 4.01
C PHE A 66 -54.23 22.63 3.28
N ARG A 67 -54.38 23.75 3.97
CA ARG A 67 -54.83 25.03 3.38
C ARG A 67 -53.77 26.09 3.63
N MET A 68 -53.35 26.80 2.58
CA MET A 68 -52.39 27.90 2.72
C MET A 68 -52.98 29.11 3.45
N PHE A 69 -54.30 29.28 3.39
CA PHE A 69 -55.03 30.40 3.97
C PHE A 69 -56.34 29.91 4.57
N GLU A 70 -56.82 30.58 5.61
CA GLU A 70 -58.12 30.31 6.22
C GLU A 70 -59.25 30.47 5.19
N GLY A 71 -60.13 29.47 5.09
CA GLY A 71 -61.18 29.44 4.06
C GLY A 71 -60.71 29.16 2.63
N GLY A 72 -59.40 29.01 2.40
CA GLY A 72 -58.82 28.75 1.07
C GLY A 72 -59.03 27.33 0.54
N SER A 73 -58.59 27.10 -0.70
CA SER A 73 -58.59 25.78 -1.36
C SER A 73 -57.73 24.76 -0.62
N VAL A 74 -58.13 23.49 -0.68
CA VAL A 74 -57.34 22.37 -0.15
C VAL A 74 -56.20 22.04 -1.11
N TRP A 75 -54.98 22.05 -0.61
CA TRP A 75 -53.76 21.68 -1.31
C TRP A 75 -53.37 20.26 -0.95
N ARG A 76 -53.09 19.48 -2.00
CA ARG A 76 -52.63 18.09 -1.87
C ARG A 76 -51.17 18.02 -2.30
N PRO A 77 -50.23 17.80 -1.37
CA PRO A 77 -48.83 17.61 -1.70
C PRO A 77 -48.64 16.47 -2.72
N PRO A 78 -47.65 16.57 -3.62
CA PRO A 78 -47.30 15.45 -4.48
C PRO A 78 -46.86 14.25 -3.61
N PRO A 79 -47.24 13.01 -4.00
CA PRO A 79 -46.81 11.82 -3.29
C PRO A 79 -45.28 11.71 -3.34
N MET A 80 -44.66 11.34 -2.23
CA MET A 80 -43.23 11.03 -2.21
C MET A 80 -43.00 9.75 -3.02
N ASN A 81 -42.21 9.84 -4.09
CA ASN A 81 -41.86 8.68 -4.91
C ASN A 81 -40.72 7.90 -4.23
N LEU A 82 -41.09 6.79 -3.58
CA LEU A 82 -40.16 5.81 -2.97
C LEU A 82 -39.10 5.27 -3.94
N PHE A 83 -39.34 5.32 -5.25
CA PHE A 83 -38.42 4.81 -6.29
C PHE A 83 -37.46 5.87 -6.87
N THR A 84 -37.70 7.16 -6.61
CA THR A 84 -36.81 8.25 -7.08
C THR A 84 -36.06 8.94 -5.94
N GLN A 85 -36.55 8.80 -4.71
CA GLN A 85 -35.68 8.80 -3.53
C GLN A 85 -34.91 7.48 -3.61
N GLY A 86 -33.57 7.52 -3.59
CA GLY A 86 -32.82 6.31 -3.22
C GLY A 86 -33.24 5.83 -1.83
N MET A 87 -32.55 4.83 -1.30
CA MET A 87 -32.71 4.40 0.10
C MET A 87 -32.75 5.66 1.00
N SER A 88 -33.73 5.76 1.91
CA SER A 88 -33.90 6.94 2.76
C SER A 88 -32.61 7.23 3.52
N ASP A 89 -32.21 8.47 3.76
CA ASP A 89 -30.95 8.78 4.49
C ASP A 89 -30.89 8.13 5.91
N GLU A 90 -32.03 7.64 6.42
CA GLU A 90 -32.17 6.87 7.67
C GLU A 90 -31.99 5.33 7.49
N LEU A 91 -32.17 4.82 6.26
CA LEU A 91 -31.95 3.41 5.86
C LEU A 91 -30.71 3.22 4.97
N VAL A 92 -30.19 4.31 4.41
CA VAL A 92 -28.75 4.47 4.27
C VAL A 92 -28.29 4.41 5.73
N GLU A 93 -27.93 3.20 6.19
CA GLU A 93 -26.80 3.13 7.10
C GLU A 93 -25.81 4.09 6.47
N GLU A 94 -25.59 5.24 7.13
CA GLU A 94 -24.48 6.10 6.78
C GLU A 94 -23.39 5.10 6.45
N GLU A 95 -22.89 5.07 5.21
CA GLU A 95 -21.56 4.55 5.02
C GLU A 95 -20.66 5.53 5.83
N LEU A 96 -20.74 5.52 7.17
CA LEU A 96 -19.83 4.69 7.95
C LEU A 96 -19.40 3.48 7.10
N GLU A 97 -18.66 3.74 6.00
CA GLU A 97 -17.27 3.36 6.02
C GLU A 97 -16.86 3.62 7.46
N SER A 98 -16.94 2.55 8.25
CA SER A 98 -16.07 2.40 9.36
C SER A 98 -14.70 2.64 8.73
N LYS A 99 -14.27 3.90 8.75
CA LYS A 99 -12.99 4.27 9.31
C LYS A 99 -13.05 3.76 10.76
N THR A 100 -13.15 2.44 10.92
CA THR A 100 -12.51 1.71 11.99
C THR A 100 -11.10 2.24 11.90
N LYS A 101 -10.82 3.28 12.70
CA LYS A 101 -9.55 3.97 12.65
C LYS A 101 -8.49 2.88 12.76
N GLY A 102 -7.67 2.76 11.73
CA GLY A 102 -6.64 1.74 11.64
C GLY A 102 -6.96 0.49 10.82
N THR A 103 -7.96 0.51 9.94
CA THR A 103 -8.17 -0.51 8.90
C THR A 103 -8.37 0.12 7.52
N LEU A 104 -7.98 -0.59 6.47
CA LEU A 104 -8.21 -0.22 5.08
C LEU A 104 -9.70 -0.37 4.72
N SER A 105 -10.20 0.49 3.84
CA SER A 105 -11.47 0.24 3.17
C SER A 105 -11.35 -0.93 2.20
N ASN A 106 -12.48 -1.53 1.81
CA ASN A 106 -12.49 -2.64 0.83
C ASN A 106 -11.80 -2.28 -0.49
N SER A 107 -11.95 -1.04 -0.97
CA SER A 107 -11.32 -0.56 -2.20
C SER A 107 -9.81 -0.35 -2.04
N GLN A 108 -9.37 0.18 -0.89
CA GLN A 108 -7.95 0.31 -0.55
C GLN A 108 -7.28 -1.07 -0.39
N ARG A 109 -7.95 -2.01 0.28
CA ARG A 109 -7.48 -3.39 0.42
C ARG A 109 -7.33 -4.08 -0.93
N ALA A 110 -8.35 -3.97 -1.79
CA ALA A 110 -8.29 -4.52 -3.15
C ALA A 110 -7.12 -3.91 -3.96
N ARG A 111 -6.85 -2.61 -3.78
CA ARG A 111 -5.71 -1.93 -4.42
C ARG A 111 -4.36 -2.40 -3.88
N LEU A 112 -4.22 -2.60 -2.57
CA LEU A 112 -3.02 -3.18 -1.97
C LEU A 112 -2.75 -4.58 -2.54
N GLU A 113 -3.78 -5.42 -2.60
CA GLU A 113 -3.64 -6.76 -3.15
C GLU A 113 -3.26 -6.74 -4.64
N ASP A 114 -3.76 -5.78 -5.42
CA ASP A 114 -3.36 -5.61 -6.82
C ASP A 114 -1.88 -5.24 -6.95
N PHE A 115 -1.39 -4.29 -6.13
CA PHE A 115 0.05 -4.01 -6.03
C PHE A 115 0.84 -5.29 -5.72
N LEU A 116 0.44 -6.05 -4.70
CA LEU A 116 1.13 -7.28 -4.29
C LEU A 116 1.08 -8.38 -5.37
N ARG A 117 -0.03 -8.49 -6.12
CA ARG A 117 -0.18 -9.46 -7.22
C ARG A 117 0.74 -9.11 -8.40
N ASN A 118 0.93 -7.83 -8.69
CA ASN A 118 1.67 -7.34 -9.85
C ASN A 118 3.10 -6.86 -9.54
N LEU A 119 3.54 -6.96 -8.29
CA LEU A 119 4.84 -6.46 -7.84
C LEU A 119 6.01 -7.18 -8.53
N THR A 120 6.97 -6.40 -9.03
CA THR A 120 8.25 -6.85 -9.56
C THR A 120 9.40 -6.25 -8.73
N PRO A 121 10.62 -6.82 -8.76
CA PRO A 121 11.76 -6.27 -8.01
C PRO A 121 12.34 -4.98 -8.61
N GLU A 122 11.60 -4.30 -9.48
CA GLU A 122 11.97 -3.01 -10.05
C GLU A 122 11.77 -1.90 -9.03
N ARG A 123 12.76 -1.02 -8.88
CA ARG A 123 12.74 0.07 -7.89
C ARG A 123 11.47 0.94 -7.99
N VAL A 124 11.02 1.26 -9.20
CA VAL A 124 9.82 2.08 -9.43
C VAL A 124 8.57 1.38 -8.89
N LYS A 125 8.42 0.08 -9.15
CA LYS A 125 7.28 -0.71 -8.67
C LYS A 125 7.26 -0.88 -7.16
N ILE A 126 8.42 -1.09 -6.54
CA ILE A 126 8.53 -1.12 -5.08
C ILE A 126 8.18 0.25 -4.49
N ALA A 127 8.71 1.34 -5.06
CA ALA A 127 8.45 2.69 -4.58
C ALA A 127 6.95 3.07 -4.68
N GLU A 128 6.28 2.74 -5.80
CA GLU A 128 4.83 2.95 -5.97
C GLU A 128 4.03 2.26 -4.85
N ALA A 129 4.32 1.00 -4.56
CA ALA A 129 3.65 0.24 -3.52
C ALA A 129 4.01 0.75 -2.10
N MET A 130 5.26 1.15 -1.87
CA MET A 130 5.70 1.71 -0.60
C MET A 130 5.00 3.04 -0.29
N VAL A 131 4.90 3.94 -1.28
CA VAL A 131 4.18 5.22 -1.12
C VAL A 131 2.73 4.97 -0.71
N PHE A 132 2.05 4.03 -1.37
CA PHE A 132 0.69 3.65 -0.98
C PHE A 132 0.62 3.20 0.50
N CYS A 133 1.56 2.37 0.94
CA CYS A 133 1.60 1.91 2.34
C CYS A 133 1.85 3.09 3.31
N MET A 134 2.74 4.02 2.96
CA MET A 134 3.04 5.19 3.81
C MET A 134 1.87 6.18 3.89
N GLU A 135 1.09 6.34 2.82
CA GLU A 135 -0.12 7.17 2.79
C GLU A 135 -1.26 6.60 3.65
N HIS A 136 -1.27 5.27 3.86
CA HIS A 136 -2.27 4.54 4.63
C HIS A 136 -1.68 3.94 5.92
N SER A 137 -0.72 4.64 6.53
CA SER A 137 -0.02 4.21 7.74
C SER A 137 -0.92 4.06 8.97
N ASP A 138 -2.12 4.62 8.96
CA ASP A 138 -3.12 4.36 9.98
C ASP A 138 -3.50 2.89 10.03
N ALA A 139 -3.59 2.21 8.89
CA ALA A 139 -3.87 0.78 8.76
C ALA A 139 -2.60 -0.11 8.75
N ALA A 140 -1.51 0.32 9.39
CA ALA A 140 -0.22 -0.37 9.35
C ALA A 140 -0.28 -1.85 9.76
N GLU A 141 -1.10 -2.20 10.76
CA GLU A 141 -1.22 -3.58 11.24
C GLU A 141 -1.84 -4.50 10.18
N GLU A 142 -2.92 -4.05 9.52
CA GLU A 142 -3.57 -4.79 8.44
C GLU A 142 -2.66 -4.89 7.20
N ILE A 143 -1.92 -3.82 6.87
CA ILE A 143 -0.97 -3.82 5.75
C ILE A 143 0.16 -4.83 6.00
N CYS A 144 0.72 -4.86 7.23
CA CYS A 144 1.73 -5.84 7.62
C CYS A 144 1.20 -7.29 7.46
N GLU A 145 -0.04 -7.55 7.87
CA GLU A 145 -0.70 -8.85 7.73
C GLU A 145 -0.84 -9.24 6.25
N CYS A 146 -1.39 -8.36 5.41
CA CYS A 146 -1.58 -8.63 3.99
C CYS A 146 -0.25 -8.95 3.28
N ILE A 147 0.83 -8.22 3.61
CA ILE A 147 2.15 -8.46 3.02
C ILE A 147 2.69 -9.83 3.48
N MET A 148 2.57 -10.15 4.77
CA MET A 148 2.98 -11.45 5.32
C MET A 148 2.21 -12.60 4.67
N GLU A 149 0.87 -12.55 4.62
CA GLU A 149 0.04 -13.57 3.98
C GLU A 149 0.42 -13.79 2.51
N SER A 150 0.68 -12.68 1.80
CA SER A 150 1.12 -12.76 0.41
C SER A 150 2.47 -13.46 0.28
N LEU A 151 3.42 -13.22 1.20
CA LEU A 151 4.73 -13.88 1.23
C LEU A 151 4.60 -15.38 1.57
N SER A 152 3.65 -15.75 2.42
CA SER A 152 3.40 -17.13 2.87
C SER A 152 2.70 -18.00 1.82
N ASN A 153 2.09 -17.42 0.79
CA ASN A 153 1.44 -18.21 -0.26
C ASN A 153 2.48 -19.03 -1.07
N GLU A 154 2.32 -20.35 -1.05
CA GLU A 154 3.21 -21.33 -1.69
C GLU A 154 3.27 -21.21 -3.22
N THR A 155 2.17 -20.80 -3.85
CA THR A 155 2.07 -20.64 -5.31
C THR A 155 2.74 -19.36 -5.81
N THR A 156 3.16 -18.48 -4.90
CA THR A 156 3.82 -17.22 -5.26
C THR A 156 5.20 -17.49 -5.84
N LEU A 157 5.43 -17.00 -7.06
CA LEU A 157 6.72 -17.07 -7.74
C LEU A 157 7.86 -16.41 -6.94
N LEU A 158 9.05 -17.01 -6.98
CA LEU A 158 10.22 -16.55 -6.22
C LEU A 158 10.54 -15.06 -6.38
N HIS A 159 10.51 -14.54 -7.62
CA HIS A 159 10.81 -13.13 -7.88
C HIS A 159 9.80 -12.17 -7.22
N LYS A 160 8.53 -12.59 -7.06
CA LYS A 160 7.50 -11.82 -6.35
C LYS A 160 7.71 -11.86 -4.84
N LYS A 161 8.13 -13.00 -4.28
CA LYS A 161 8.53 -13.09 -2.85
C LYS A 161 9.68 -12.14 -2.55
N ILE A 162 10.71 -12.11 -3.41
CA ILE A 162 11.83 -11.16 -3.30
C ILE A 162 11.33 -9.71 -3.40
N ALA A 163 10.47 -9.40 -4.37
CA ALA A 163 9.90 -8.06 -4.52
C ALA A 163 9.11 -7.61 -3.28
N ARG A 164 8.29 -8.49 -2.70
CA ARG A 164 7.53 -8.22 -1.47
C ARG A 164 8.44 -8.04 -0.26
N LEU A 165 9.53 -8.79 -0.15
CA LEU A 165 10.55 -8.56 0.89
C LEU A 165 11.24 -7.20 0.73
N TYR A 166 11.52 -6.76 -0.51
CA TYR A 166 12.03 -5.41 -0.75
C TYR A 166 11.01 -4.33 -0.38
N LEU A 167 9.71 -4.54 -0.63
CA LEU A 167 8.67 -3.65 -0.14
C LEU A 167 8.66 -3.56 1.40
N VAL A 168 8.77 -4.67 2.12
CA VAL A 168 8.92 -4.67 3.59
C VAL A 168 10.13 -3.83 4.01
N SER A 169 11.26 -4.03 3.33
CA SER A 169 12.50 -3.28 3.62
C SER A 169 12.34 -1.78 3.38
N ASP A 170 11.72 -1.37 2.28
CA ASP A 170 11.51 0.04 1.94
C ASP A 170 10.52 0.71 2.91
N ILE A 171 9.45 0.00 3.33
CA ILE A 171 8.54 0.50 4.37
C ILE A 171 9.30 0.69 5.68
N LEU A 172 10.10 -0.28 6.12
CA LEU A 172 10.89 -0.20 7.35
C LEU A 172 11.97 0.89 7.32
N HIS A 173 12.56 1.17 6.14
CA HIS A 173 13.47 2.28 5.98
C HIS A 173 12.76 3.63 6.20
N ASN A 174 11.55 3.76 5.66
CA ASN A 174 10.78 5.02 5.68
C ASN A 174 9.89 5.19 6.93
N CYS A 175 9.68 4.14 7.73
CA CYS A 175 8.81 4.20 8.90
C CYS A 175 9.33 5.11 10.04
N GLY A 176 10.61 5.46 10.01
CA GLY A 176 11.24 6.40 10.94
C GLY A 176 11.06 7.88 10.58
N ILE A 177 10.52 8.18 9.39
CA ILE A 177 10.25 9.55 8.93
C ILE A 177 9.05 10.11 9.72
N LYS A 178 8.96 11.44 9.85
CA LYS A 178 7.87 12.16 10.54
C LYS A 178 6.52 12.09 9.79
N ILE A 179 6.07 10.89 9.47
CA ILE A 179 4.74 10.58 8.96
C ILE A 179 3.94 10.00 10.13
N THR A 180 2.71 10.50 10.32
CA THR A 180 1.81 10.04 11.38
C THR A 180 1.63 8.53 11.29
N ASN A 181 1.66 7.82 12.43
CA ASN A 181 1.46 6.37 12.53
C ASN A 181 2.48 5.47 11.79
N ALA A 182 3.38 6.03 10.98
CA ALA A 182 4.34 5.23 10.22
C ALA A 182 5.25 4.38 11.11
N SER A 183 5.58 4.86 12.31
CA SER A 183 6.37 4.10 13.28
C SER A 183 5.72 2.76 13.71
N TYR A 184 4.41 2.62 13.53
CA TYR A 184 3.71 1.36 13.81
C TYR A 184 4.14 0.22 12.88
N TYR A 185 4.64 0.50 11.67
CA TYR A 185 5.20 -0.53 10.80
C TYR A 185 6.35 -1.30 11.43
N ARG A 186 7.20 -0.63 12.21
CA ARG A 186 8.33 -1.30 12.89
C ARG A 186 7.81 -2.38 13.84
N ARG A 187 6.83 -2.05 14.69
CA ARG A 187 6.23 -3.02 15.61
C ARG A 187 5.40 -4.07 14.86
N GLY A 188 4.64 -3.65 13.86
CA GLY A 188 3.77 -4.53 13.07
C GLY A 188 4.57 -5.59 12.30
N PHE A 189 5.73 -5.25 11.74
CA PHE A 189 6.59 -6.25 11.11
C PHE A 189 7.34 -7.10 12.13
N GLU A 190 7.80 -6.54 13.27
CA GLU A 190 8.53 -7.30 14.29
C GLU A 190 7.83 -8.60 14.70
N SER A 191 6.49 -8.59 14.84
CA SER A 191 5.69 -9.78 15.18
C SER A 191 5.54 -10.79 14.04
N ARG A 192 5.80 -10.40 12.78
CA ARG A 192 5.58 -11.20 11.56
C ARG A 192 6.86 -11.67 10.89
N LEU A 193 8.01 -11.05 11.19
CA LEU A 193 9.29 -11.34 10.55
C LEU A 193 9.73 -12.79 10.74
N PHE A 194 9.50 -13.38 11.92
CA PHE A 194 9.80 -14.80 12.14
C PHE A 194 9.06 -15.71 11.15
N GLN A 195 7.74 -15.51 11.01
CA GLN A 195 6.93 -16.27 10.05
C GLN A 195 7.39 -16.02 8.60
N ILE A 196 7.64 -14.77 8.23
CA ILE A 196 8.14 -14.42 6.90
C ILE A 196 9.44 -15.17 6.60
N PHE A 197 10.41 -15.18 7.52
CA PHE A 197 11.69 -15.85 7.26
C PHE A 197 11.61 -17.37 7.34
N THR A 198 10.70 -17.94 8.13
CA THR A 198 10.38 -19.36 8.07
C THR A 198 9.85 -19.74 6.68
N GLU A 199 8.89 -18.99 6.13
CA GLU A 199 8.35 -19.24 4.79
C GLU A 199 9.38 -19.03 3.67
N MET A 200 10.28 -18.07 3.85
CA MET A 200 11.41 -17.86 2.93
C MET A 200 12.42 -19.00 3.01
N HIS A 201 12.67 -19.58 4.19
CA HIS A 201 13.49 -20.79 4.34
C HIS A 201 12.84 -21.98 3.65
N THR A 202 11.54 -22.20 3.89
CA THR A 202 10.78 -23.26 3.21
C THR A 202 10.83 -23.07 1.68
N THR A 203 10.74 -21.84 1.19
CA THR A 203 10.91 -21.53 -0.24
C THR A 203 12.34 -21.85 -0.71
N PHE A 204 13.37 -21.51 0.08
CA PHE A 204 14.77 -21.79 -0.23
C PHE A 204 15.04 -23.30 -0.38
N LEU A 205 14.51 -24.13 0.52
CA LEU A 205 14.66 -25.60 0.46
C LEU A 205 13.98 -26.23 -0.76
N ARG A 206 12.89 -25.63 -1.26
CA ARG A 206 12.18 -26.12 -2.47
C ARG A 206 12.90 -25.79 -3.78
N LEU A 207 13.97 -24.98 -3.76
CA LEU A 207 14.68 -24.61 -4.98
C LEU A 207 15.61 -25.73 -5.43
N GLU A 208 15.27 -26.38 -6.54
CA GLU A 208 16.13 -27.40 -7.18
C GLU A 208 17.41 -26.79 -7.76
N SER A 209 17.38 -25.52 -8.15
CA SER A 209 18.52 -24.84 -8.77
C SER A 209 19.40 -24.19 -7.71
N ARG A 210 20.64 -24.70 -7.58
CA ARG A 210 21.68 -24.12 -6.71
C ARG A 210 21.92 -22.64 -6.99
N LEU A 211 21.97 -22.24 -8.27
CA LEU A 211 22.17 -20.84 -8.66
C LEU A 211 21.03 -19.94 -8.16
N LYS A 212 19.77 -20.39 -8.28
CA LYS A 212 18.61 -19.65 -7.76
C LYS A 212 18.63 -19.57 -6.23
N ALA A 213 19.02 -20.65 -5.56
CA ALA A 213 19.13 -20.71 -4.11
C ALA A 213 20.19 -19.72 -3.59
N GLU A 214 21.38 -19.70 -4.17
CA GLU A 214 22.43 -18.73 -3.81
C GLU A 214 22.01 -17.29 -4.14
N GLY A 215 21.31 -17.08 -5.26
CA GLY A 215 20.76 -15.77 -5.60
C GLY A 215 19.72 -15.28 -4.59
N LEU A 216 18.85 -16.16 -4.10
CA LEU A 216 17.90 -15.85 -3.03
C LEU A 216 18.64 -15.52 -1.73
N ARG A 217 19.58 -16.37 -1.30
CA ARG A 217 20.37 -16.19 -0.09
C ARG A 217 21.08 -14.84 -0.10
N THR A 218 21.77 -14.52 -1.19
CA THR A 218 22.49 -13.24 -1.34
C THR A 218 21.55 -12.05 -1.15
N ARG A 219 20.37 -12.07 -1.79
CA ARG A 219 19.39 -10.98 -1.70
C ARG A 219 18.78 -10.84 -0.30
N VAL A 220 18.48 -11.95 0.37
CA VAL A 220 17.96 -11.94 1.75
C VAL A 220 19.03 -11.41 2.71
N MET A 221 20.28 -11.86 2.58
CA MET A 221 21.37 -11.36 3.44
C MET A 221 21.67 -9.88 3.21
N GLN A 222 21.49 -9.36 1.99
CA GLN A 222 21.58 -7.91 1.71
C GLN A 222 20.50 -7.12 2.46
N VAL A 223 19.28 -7.64 2.56
CA VAL A 223 18.20 -7.01 3.34
C VAL A 223 18.56 -6.95 4.82
N PHE A 224 19.08 -8.05 5.39
CA PHE A 224 19.54 -8.05 6.79
C PHE A 224 20.66 -7.05 7.06
N ARG A 225 21.65 -6.96 6.16
CA ARG A 225 22.72 -5.96 6.26
C ARG A 225 22.17 -4.54 6.26
N ALA A 226 21.24 -4.25 5.35
CA ALA A 226 20.59 -2.93 5.31
C ALA A 226 19.86 -2.62 6.62
N TRP A 227 19.13 -3.58 7.19
CA TRP A 227 18.43 -3.38 8.46
C TRP A 227 19.37 -3.21 9.66
N GLU A 228 20.55 -3.84 9.64
CA GLU A 228 21.60 -3.62 10.63
C GLU A 228 22.20 -2.21 10.48
N ASP A 229 22.55 -1.81 9.26
CA ASP A 229 23.16 -0.50 8.94
C ASP A 229 22.23 0.66 9.34
N TRP A 230 20.93 0.51 9.08
CA TRP A 230 19.91 1.50 9.42
C TRP A 230 19.45 1.40 10.89
N ALA A 231 19.96 0.43 11.65
CA ALA A 231 19.54 0.13 13.02
C ALA A 231 18.02 -0.03 13.17
N VAL A 232 17.38 -0.71 12.20
CA VAL A 232 15.92 -0.96 12.18
C VAL A 232 15.52 -1.91 13.31
N TYR A 233 16.37 -2.83 13.73
CA TYR A 233 16.14 -3.68 14.90
C TYR A 233 17.45 -3.92 15.67
N PRO A 234 17.39 -4.35 16.95
CA PRO A 234 18.56 -4.78 17.69
C PRO A 234 19.29 -5.94 16.98
N LYS A 235 20.63 -5.95 17.06
CA LYS A 235 21.46 -6.98 16.38
C LYS A 235 21.07 -8.41 16.76
N GLU A 236 20.81 -8.67 18.04
CA GLU A 236 20.39 -9.99 18.53
C GLU A 236 19.11 -10.49 17.88
N PHE A 237 18.16 -9.59 17.59
CA PHE A 237 16.93 -9.95 16.90
C PHE A 237 17.19 -10.28 15.44
N LEU A 238 18.01 -9.48 14.74
CA LEU A 238 18.39 -9.75 13.35
C LEU A 238 19.16 -11.07 13.20
N ILE A 239 20.05 -11.40 14.14
CA ILE A 239 20.78 -12.68 14.14
C ILE A 239 19.81 -13.86 14.27
N LYS A 240 18.80 -13.78 15.14
CA LYS A 240 17.78 -14.82 15.26
C LYS A 240 17.00 -15.02 13.96
N LEU A 241 16.59 -13.94 13.29
CA LEU A 241 15.91 -14.03 11.99
C LEU A 241 16.81 -14.62 10.90
N GLN A 242 18.10 -14.28 10.89
CA GLN A 242 19.08 -14.90 9.98
C GLN A 242 19.18 -16.41 10.24
N ASN A 243 19.29 -16.83 11.50
CA ASN A 243 19.35 -18.24 11.84
C ASN A 243 18.08 -19.00 11.42
N VAL A 244 16.91 -18.37 11.51
CA VAL A 244 15.64 -18.94 11.02
C VAL A 244 15.70 -19.12 9.50
N PHE A 245 16.09 -18.09 8.76
CA PHE A 245 16.22 -18.18 7.30
C PHE A 245 17.25 -19.23 6.86
N LEU A 246 18.35 -19.37 7.60
CA LEU A 246 19.42 -20.31 7.30
C LEU A 246 19.13 -21.75 7.76
N GLY A 247 18.06 -21.98 8.52
CA GLY A 247 17.74 -23.29 9.11
C GLY A 247 18.70 -23.70 10.24
N LEU A 248 19.35 -22.73 10.90
CA LEU A 248 20.28 -22.94 12.02
C LEU A 248 19.61 -22.84 13.40
N SER A 249 18.31 -22.58 13.43
CA SER A 249 17.53 -22.54 14.67
C SER A 249 16.76 -23.86 14.76
N ASP A 250 16.90 -24.58 15.87
CA ASP A 250 15.87 -25.56 16.25
C ASP A 250 14.55 -24.80 16.31
N ALA A 251 13.53 -25.32 15.62
CA ALA A 251 12.24 -24.68 15.46
C ALA A 251 11.75 -24.06 16.78
N LEU A 252 11.56 -22.74 16.80
CA LEU A 252 10.92 -22.08 17.93
C LEU A 252 9.60 -22.81 18.22
N PRO A 253 9.38 -23.31 19.45
CA PRO A 253 8.08 -23.86 19.81
C PRO A 253 7.04 -22.76 19.62
N LEU A 254 6.03 -23.04 18.80
CA LEU A 254 4.83 -22.21 18.72
C LEU A 254 4.32 -21.98 20.16
N PRO A 255 3.91 -20.74 20.52
CA PRO A 255 3.36 -20.48 21.84
C PRO A 255 2.03 -21.21 21.98
N GLY A 256 2.02 -22.35 22.68
CA GLY A 256 0.78 -23.10 22.92
C GLY A 256 0.89 -24.60 23.27
N VAL A 257 2.09 -25.21 23.24
CA VAL A 257 2.22 -26.64 23.60
C VAL A 257 3.07 -26.78 24.87
N ASN A 258 2.39 -27.23 25.93
CA ASN A 258 2.95 -27.51 27.24
C ASN A 258 3.83 -28.77 27.16
N ASN A 259 5.15 -28.61 27.09
CA ASN A 259 6.09 -29.74 27.19
C ASN A 259 6.14 -30.24 28.64
N GLY A 260 5.43 -31.32 28.91
CA GLY A 260 5.62 -32.15 30.10
C GLY A 260 6.37 -33.42 29.71
N ASN A 261 7.54 -33.59 30.34
CA ASN A 261 8.35 -34.81 30.46
C ASN A 261 8.99 -35.29 29.14
N GLY A 262 10.30 -35.52 29.04
CA GLY A 262 11.25 -35.95 30.05
C GLY A 262 11.65 -37.38 29.69
N ASP A 263 12.67 -37.52 28.86
CA ASP A 263 13.37 -38.78 28.62
C ASP A 263 14.86 -38.47 28.45
N ASP A 264 15.60 -38.84 29.48
CA ASP A 264 17.05 -38.94 29.50
C ASP A 264 17.46 -40.17 28.66
N GLU A 265 18.33 -39.98 27.67
CA GLU A 265 19.15 -41.08 27.15
C GLU A 265 20.63 -40.65 27.21
N ASP A 266 21.27 -41.04 28.30
CA ASP A 266 22.72 -41.26 28.40
C ASP A 266 23.15 -42.30 27.36
N LEU A 267 24.22 -42.02 26.58
CA LEU A 267 25.11 -42.93 25.82
C LEU A 267 25.97 -42.03 24.91
N ASP A 268 27.30 -42.05 24.82
CA ASP A 268 28.34 -42.98 25.21
C ASP A 268 29.66 -42.18 25.32
N GLY A 269 30.41 -42.42 26.39
CA GLY A 269 31.77 -41.94 26.56
C GLY A 269 32.73 -43.11 26.50
N ALA A 270 33.57 -43.14 25.46
CA ALA A 270 34.79 -43.95 25.46
C ALA A 270 35.97 -43.13 24.89
N PRO A 271 37.01 -42.85 25.69
CA PRO A 271 38.28 -42.32 25.21
C PRO A 271 39.20 -43.49 24.80
N LEU A 272 40.21 -43.19 23.98
CA LEU A 272 41.50 -43.89 23.75
C LEU A 272 41.99 -43.44 22.36
N SER A 273 43.26 -43.19 22.05
CA SER A 273 44.53 -43.27 22.77
C SER A 273 45.58 -42.68 21.83
N ASP A 274 46.58 -42.01 22.39
CA ASP A 274 47.76 -41.51 21.70
C ASP A 274 48.50 -42.64 20.95
N VAL A 275 48.84 -42.39 19.68
CA VAL A 275 49.87 -43.12 18.96
C VAL A 275 50.80 -42.10 18.31
N ASP A 276 52.02 -42.11 18.80
CA ASP A 276 53.15 -41.35 18.31
C ASP A 276 53.58 -41.77 16.90
N GLY A 277 54.02 -40.77 16.13
CA GLY A 277 55.28 -40.77 15.39
C GLY A 277 55.44 -41.71 14.19
N GLU A 278 55.54 -41.13 13.00
CA GLU A 278 56.73 -41.30 12.15
C GLU A 278 56.81 -40.17 11.08
N ASP A 279 58.06 -39.79 10.83
CA ASP A 279 58.56 -38.59 10.14
C ASP A 279 58.18 -38.47 8.66
N LEU A 280 58.33 -37.25 8.10
CA LEU A 280 59.09 -37.01 6.85
C LEU A 280 59.16 -35.51 6.48
N ASP A 281 60.36 -34.96 6.74
CA ASP A 281 61.18 -34.01 5.96
C ASP A 281 60.66 -32.63 5.50
N GLY A 282 61.49 -31.61 5.77
CA GLY A 282 61.36 -30.21 5.35
C GLY A 282 61.60 -30.02 3.84
N VAL A 283 61.65 -28.83 3.24
CA VAL A 283 62.07 -27.47 3.62
C VAL A 283 61.40 -26.52 2.56
N PRO A 284 61.28 -25.19 2.74
CA PRO A 284 60.35 -24.33 2.01
C PRO A 284 60.93 -23.76 0.72
N LEU A 285 60.10 -23.25 -0.19
CA LEU A 285 60.60 -22.38 -1.24
C LEU A 285 59.62 -21.29 -1.68
N ASP A 286 60.08 -20.07 -1.42
CA ASP A 286 59.61 -18.76 -1.88
C ASP A 286 59.77 -18.61 -3.40
N GLY A 287 59.09 -17.61 -3.95
CA GLY A 287 58.93 -17.39 -5.37
C GLY A 287 60.16 -16.88 -6.14
N ALA A 288 59.90 -16.77 -7.45
CA ALA A 288 60.68 -16.10 -8.50
C ALA A 288 61.67 -16.95 -9.32
N ALA A 289 61.58 -16.71 -10.64
CA ALA A 289 62.30 -17.31 -11.77
C ALA A 289 61.78 -18.72 -12.18
N LEU A 290 61.37 -18.96 -13.42
CA LEU A 290 62.21 -18.78 -14.59
C LEU A 290 61.41 -18.64 -15.90
N MET A 291 61.91 -17.72 -16.68
CA MET A 291 61.54 -17.32 -18.03
C MET A 291 61.97 -18.39 -19.08
N LYS A 292 61.19 -18.45 -20.18
CA LYS A 292 61.67 -18.31 -21.57
C LYS A 292 62.04 -19.56 -22.42
N SER A 293 61.51 -19.47 -23.65
CA SER A 293 61.84 -20.15 -24.93
C SER A 293 61.03 -21.42 -25.19
N MET A 294 60.32 -21.60 -26.31
CA MET A 294 60.68 -21.40 -27.73
C MET A 294 59.35 -21.33 -28.55
N SER A 295 59.10 -20.28 -29.34
CA SER A 295 59.37 -20.17 -30.80
C SER A 295 58.34 -20.77 -31.77
N ARG A 296 57.62 -19.85 -32.47
CA ARG A 296 57.29 -19.80 -33.92
C ARG A 296 56.06 -20.56 -34.50
N LEU A 297 55.00 -19.77 -34.76
CA LEU A 297 54.12 -19.58 -35.97
C LEU A 297 54.10 -20.62 -37.13
N PRO A 298 53.11 -20.58 -38.07
CA PRO A 298 51.70 -20.08 -38.04
C PRO A 298 50.67 -21.05 -38.70
N GLY A 299 49.35 -20.80 -38.58
CA GLY A 299 48.37 -21.44 -39.49
C GLY A 299 46.89 -21.39 -39.10
N HIS A 300 46.20 -20.37 -39.60
CA HIS A 300 44.81 -20.32 -40.10
C HIS A 300 43.56 -20.72 -39.27
N ALA A 301 42.63 -19.75 -39.27
CA ALA A 301 41.16 -19.81 -39.25
C ALA A 301 40.45 -20.21 -37.94
N THR A 302 39.73 -19.24 -37.38
CA THR A 302 38.71 -19.46 -36.34
C THR A 302 37.47 -18.63 -36.66
N ILE A 303 36.30 -19.29 -36.59
CA ILE A 303 34.96 -18.69 -36.61
C ILE A 303 34.43 -18.75 -35.17
N SER A 304 33.53 -17.79 -34.86
CA SER A 304 32.59 -17.71 -33.72
C SER A 304 33.08 -17.16 -32.37
N ALA A 305 32.82 -15.86 -32.15
CA ALA A 305 31.97 -15.17 -31.15
C ALA A 305 31.97 -15.61 -29.66
N PRO A 306 31.47 -14.74 -28.74
CA PRO A 306 32.10 -13.52 -28.24
C PRO A 306 32.30 -13.57 -26.70
N ASP A 307 33.32 -12.88 -26.20
CA ASP A 307 33.50 -12.62 -24.76
C ASP A 307 33.15 -11.16 -24.42
N GLU A 308 32.69 -11.00 -23.19
CA GLU A 308 32.40 -9.75 -22.48
C GLU A 308 33.69 -8.99 -22.11
N ASP A 309 33.63 -7.66 -22.07
CA ASP A 309 33.93 -6.80 -20.91
C ASP A 309 34.33 -5.36 -21.30
N ASP A 310 34.19 -4.49 -20.29
CA ASP A 310 34.56 -3.07 -20.15
C ASP A 310 33.51 -2.01 -20.54
N ILE A 311 32.91 -1.28 -19.59
CA ILE A 311 33.41 -0.30 -18.59
C ILE A 311 33.30 1.16 -19.07
N ASP A 312 32.69 1.95 -18.19
CA ASP A 312 32.64 3.40 -18.00
C ASP A 312 31.95 4.35 -19.02
N GLY A 313 30.91 5.01 -18.51
CA GLY A 313 30.30 6.21 -19.09
C GLY A 313 29.68 7.12 -18.03
N VAL A 314 30.36 8.24 -17.76
CA VAL A 314 30.02 9.39 -16.89
C VAL A 314 29.09 10.38 -17.66
N PRO A 315 28.31 11.29 -17.01
CA PRO A 315 26.97 11.67 -17.45
C PRO A 315 26.92 12.87 -18.42
N CYS A 316 25.86 12.93 -19.22
CA CYS A 316 25.50 14.09 -20.04
C CYS A 316 24.37 14.90 -19.41
N THR A 317 24.73 16.13 -19.06
CA THR A 317 23.84 17.29 -18.88
C THR A 317 23.03 17.58 -20.13
N TYR A 318 21.73 17.83 -20.01
CA TYR A 318 21.08 18.92 -20.74
C TYR A 318 19.76 19.32 -20.07
N THR A 319 19.64 20.63 -19.89
CA THR A 319 18.50 21.40 -19.37
C THR A 319 17.41 21.56 -20.42
N ILE A 320 16.15 21.57 -19.98
CA ILE A 320 14.95 22.31 -20.45
C ILE A 320 13.86 21.86 -19.45
N GLY A 321 13.06 22.64 -18.74
CA GLY A 321 12.76 24.07 -18.71
C GLY A 321 11.41 24.18 -18.00
N TYR A 322 11.40 24.07 -16.67
CA TYR A 322 10.19 24.20 -15.86
C TYR A 322 9.88 25.68 -15.63
N ARG A 323 8.63 26.08 -15.88
CA ARG A 323 8.04 27.30 -15.31
C ARG A 323 7.36 26.94 -13.98
N ASP A 324 7.86 27.58 -12.94
CA ASP A 324 7.38 27.59 -11.56
C ASP A 324 5.90 27.96 -11.41
N PHE A 325 5.25 27.36 -10.41
CA PHE A 325 4.85 28.14 -9.21
C PHE A 325 4.76 27.24 -7.96
N ARG A 326 5.80 27.37 -7.12
CA ARG A 326 5.89 27.43 -5.63
C ARG A 326 5.20 26.34 -4.79
N ALA A 327 5.96 25.51 -4.06
CA ALA A 327 6.76 25.78 -2.83
C ALA A 327 5.84 25.97 -1.60
N ALA A 328 6.09 25.39 -0.43
CA ALA A 328 7.30 24.87 0.23
C ALA A 328 6.85 23.86 1.32
N SER A 329 7.63 23.06 2.05
CA SER A 329 9.05 22.97 2.39
C SER A 329 9.21 21.60 3.07
N PHE A 330 10.26 20.84 2.79
CA PHE A 330 11.20 20.30 3.79
C PHE A 330 12.30 19.55 3.04
N ALA A 331 13.36 20.29 2.71
CA ALA A 331 14.68 19.72 2.52
C ALA A 331 15.26 19.38 3.91
N ILE A 332 15.99 18.28 4.03
CA ILE A 332 17.22 18.14 4.84
C ILE A 332 17.88 16.80 4.46
N LEU A 333 19.07 16.95 3.85
CA LEU A 333 20.31 16.18 3.96
C LEU A 333 20.34 14.66 3.62
N VAL A 334 21.08 14.25 2.57
CA VAL A 334 22.56 13.97 2.54
C VAL A 334 22.82 12.55 3.11
N ARG A 335 23.56 11.63 2.50
CA ARG A 335 24.82 11.67 1.76
C ARG A 335 25.02 10.34 1.05
#